data_AF-A0A350ADA9-F1
#
_entry.id   AF-A0A350ADA9-F1
#
_cell.length_a   1.000
_cell.length_b   1.000
_cell.length_c   1.000
_cell.angle_alpha   90.00
_cell.angle_beta   90.00
_cell.angle_gamma   90.00
#
_symmetry.space_group_name_H-M   'P 1'
#
loop_
_entity.id
_entity.type
_entity.pdbx_description
1 polymer ?
#
loop_
_entity_poly.entity_id
_entity_poly.type
_entity_poly.pdbx_seq_one_letter_code
_entity_poly.pdbx_strand_id
1 'polypeptide(L)'
;ALYADLGHFGRKPIRLAWFALVLPALTLNYLGQGALVLENPQALSNPFFFMVSPASLPFLVGLATIATVIAAQAVITGAFSMAQSAAHLGLMPRVAVRHTSESQTGQIYVPAVNWLLMLGVLALVLSFGTSEALASAYGIAVTGAMLVDTILFVIFIRCGWNASWLIVLLIGLPLAVIETTFLASNMGKIFDGGYVPVLIAAMIALSMVSWWRGTQNAEAAEARQLVSMQSFAESLLRSSVIEVPGTAFFLTPYPSVVPPAFLHNLKHNKVMHANNVILKVETLRIPVVAEEDRVELTPLNARFCTLTLRFGFMESPNVSRALGPARRAGLKFDVMTSTFFLGRRRIVPLSRRGWRRLTDRVFIAMLPFAADPSDYFHLPRDRVVELGSRMSM
;
A
#
# COMPACT_ATOMS: atom_id res chain seq x y z
N ALA A 1 -7.89 7.26 -13.54
CA ALA A 1 -8.41 8.38 -12.71
C ALA A 1 -9.88 8.14 -12.35
N LEU A 2 -10.82 8.18 -13.31
CA LEU A 2 -12.26 8.05 -13.04
C LEU A 2 -12.65 6.82 -12.19
N TYR A 3 -12.01 5.66 -12.42
CA TYR A 3 -12.28 4.43 -11.67
C TYR A 3 -11.63 4.38 -10.28
N ALA A 4 -10.50 5.08 -10.08
CA ALA A 4 -9.88 5.22 -8.76
C ALA A 4 -10.76 6.06 -7.82
N ASP A 5 -11.62 6.91 -8.39
CA ASP A 5 -12.58 7.76 -7.69
C ASP A 5 -13.99 7.15 -7.55
N LEU A 6 -14.19 5.87 -7.89
CA LEU A 6 -15.45 5.17 -7.57
C LEU A 6 -15.71 5.10 -6.04
N GLY A 7 -14.66 5.25 -5.23
CA GLY A 7 -14.79 5.43 -3.79
C GLY A 7 -15.36 6.79 -3.37
N HIS A 8 -15.25 7.81 -4.23
CA HIS A 8 -15.67 9.19 -3.97
C HIS A 8 -17.00 9.55 -4.65
N PHE A 9 -17.25 9.02 -5.85
CA PHE A 9 -18.45 9.31 -6.64
C PHE A 9 -19.27 8.05 -6.95
N GLY A 10 -20.59 8.13 -6.78
CA GLY A 10 -21.49 7.04 -7.14
C GLY A 10 -21.56 6.77 -8.64
N ARG A 11 -22.09 5.59 -9.01
CA ARG A 11 -22.22 5.13 -10.41
C ARG A 11 -23.01 6.11 -11.31
N LYS A 12 -24.06 6.75 -10.77
CA LYS A 12 -24.97 7.63 -11.55
C LYS A 12 -24.27 8.94 -12.00
N PRO A 13 -23.64 9.73 -11.12
CA PRO A 13 -22.85 10.90 -11.51
C PRO A 13 -21.80 10.60 -12.59
N ILE A 14 -21.05 9.50 -12.42
CA ILE A 14 -20.00 9.10 -13.36
C ILE A 14 -20.57 8.84 -14.77
N ARG A 15 -21.66 8.07 -14.86
CA ARG A 15 -22.30 7.78 -16.14
C ARG A 15 -22.86 9.04 -16.78
N LEU A 16 -23.52 9.91 -16.01
CA LEU A 16 -24.09 11.14 -16.52
C LEU A 16 -22.99 12.07 -17.07
N ALA A 17 -21.92 12.29 -16.31
CA ALA A 17 -20.80 13.12 -16.74
C ALA A 17 -20.16 12.58 -18.03
N TRP A 18 -19.96 11.25 -18.10
CA TRP A 18 -19.38 10.63 -19.29
C TRP A 18 -20.28 10.77 -20.52
N PHE A 19 -21.53 10.32 -20.45
CA PHE A 19 -22.40 10.24 -21.63
C PHE A 19 -23.04 11.57 -22.02
N ALA A 20 -23.30 12.47 -21.08
CA ALA A 20 -23.95 13.75 -21.36
C ALA A 20 -22.98 14.88 -21.72
N LEU A 21 -21.73 14.81 -21.25
CA LEU A 21 -20.76 15.90 -21.41
C LEU A 21 -19.47 15.45 -22.08
N VAL A 22 -18.74 14.51 -21.47
CA VAL A 22 -17.37 14.18 -21.89
C VAL A 22 -17.33 13.54 -23.28
N LEU A 23 -18.13 12.49 -23.49
CA LEU A 23 -18.15 11.77 -24.76
C LEU A 23 -18.59 12.69 -25.93
N PRO A 24 -19.73 13.42 -25.86
CA PRO A 24 -20.11 14.36 -26.92
C PRO A 24 -19.06 15.43 -27.19
N ALA A 25 -18.47 16.02 -26.14
CA ALA A 25 -17.45 17.05 -26.29
C ALA A 25 -16.18 16.52 -26.96
N LEU A 26 -15.70 15.34 -26.57
CA LEU A 26 -14.55 14.69 -27.21
C LEU A 26 -14.84 14.34 -28.67
N THR A 27 -16.01 13.77 -28.96
CA THR A 27 -16.40 13.46 -30.34
C THR A 27 -16.42 14.71 -31.21
N LEU A 28 -17.05 15.80 -30.75
CA LEU A 28 -17.05 17.07 -31.49
C LEU A 28 -15.64 17.63 -31.67
N ASN A 29 -14.79 17.54 -30.65
CA ASN A 29 -13.42 18.01 -30.73
C ASN A 29 -12.60 17.23 -31.77
N TYR A 30 -12.65 15.89 -31.77
CA TYR A 30 -11.93 15.08 -32.76
C TYR A 30 -12.49 15.25 -34.18
N LEU A 31 -13.81 15.38 -34.35
CA LEU A 31 -14.40 15.67 -35.65
C LEU A 31 -13.96 17.04 -36.18
N GLY A 32 -13.91 18.06 -35.32
CA GLY A 32 -13.40 19.39 -35.67
C GLY A 32 -11.92 19.37 -36.07
N GLN A 33 -11.08 18.64 -35.33
CA GLN A 33 -9.66 18.45 -35.69
C GLN A 33 -9.53 17.73 -37.04
N GLY A 34 -10.35 16.71 -37.28
CA GLY A 34 -10.38 15.99 -38.56
C GLY A 34 -10.76 16.90 -39.72
N ALA A 35 -11.80 17.72 -39.56
CA ALA A 35 -12.21 18.69 -40.58
C ALA A 35 -11.10 19.71 -40.89
N LEU A 36 -10.44 20.25 -39.86
CA LEU A 36 -9.33 21.20 -40.02
C LEU A 36 -8.15 20.58 -40.78
N VAL A 37 -7.76 19.35 -40.46
CA VAL A 37 -6.64 18.66 -41.11
C VAL A 37 -6.96 18.32 -42.57
N LEU A 38 -8.22 18.00 -42.89
CA LEU A 38 -8.66 17.77 -44.27
C LEU A 38 -8.58 19.05 -45.12
N GLU A 39 -8.91 20.21 -44.55
CA GLU A 39 -8.82 21.49 -45.24
C GLU A 39 -7.38 22.03 -45.32
N ASN A 40 -6.63 21.90 -44.23
CA ASN A 40 -5.24 22.35 -44.13
C ASN A 40 -4.34 21.25 -43.53
N PRO A 41 -3.67 20.45 -44.37
CA PRO A 41 -2.77 19.39 -43.91
C PRO A 41 -1.61 19.88 -43.03
N GLN A 42 -1.19 21.15 -43.14
CA GLN A 42 -0.12 21.69 -42.28
C GLN A 42 -0.53 21.81 -40.81
N ALA A 43 -1.84 21.79 -40.53
CA ALA A 43 -2.35 21.83 -39.16
C ALA A 43 -2.08 20.54 -38.35
N LEU A 44 -1.59 19.47 -38.98
CA LEU A 44 -1.24 18.19 -38.33
C LEU A 44 -0.27 18.31 -37.16
N SER A 45 0.57 19.35 -37.13
CA SER A 45 1.53 19.55 -36.04
C SER A 45 0.87 19.90 -34.70
N ASN A 46 -0.20 20.70 -34.70
CA ASN A 46 -0.94 21.11 -33.49
C ASN A 46 -2.43 21.36 -33.79
N PRO A 47 -3.20 20.34 -34.22
CA PRO A 47 -4.56 20.52 -34.69
C PRO A 47 -5.48 21.08 -33.61
N PHE A 48 -5.25 20.71 -32.34
CA PHE A 48 -6.01 21.24 -31.21
C PHE A 48 -5.94 22.76 -31.09
N PHE A 49 -4.73 23.34 -31.21
CA PHE A 49 -4.51 24.77 -31.02
C PHE A 49 -4.83 25.59 -32.28
N PHE A 50 -4.71 25.00 -33.46
CA PHE A 50 -5.01 25.67 -34.72
C PHE A 50 -6.51 25.74 -35.07
N MET A 51 -7.38 25.02 -34.35
CA MET A 51 -8.84 25.15 -34.52
C MET A 51 -9.40 26.50 -34.08
N VAL A 52 -8.65 27.27 -33.28
CA VAL A 52 -9.12 28.56 -32.75
C VAL A 52 -8.40 29.72 -33.42
N SER A 53 -9.07 30.87 -33.48
CA SER A 53 -8.47 32.08 -34.03
C SER A 53 -7.21 32.51 -33.24
N PRO A 54 -6.24 33.21 -33.87
CA PRO A 54 -5.04 33.68 -33.19
C PRO A 54 -5.33 34.54 -31.94
N ALA A 55 -6.43 35.31 -31.95
CA ALA A 55 -6.83 36.14 -30.81
C ALA A 55 -7.29 35.32 -29.59
N SER A 56 -7.90 34.16 -29.82
CA SER A 56 -8.38 33.24 -28.77
C SER A 56 -7.33 32.24 -28.28
N LEU A 57 -6.20 32.14 -28.97
CA LEU A 57 -5.15 31.15 -28.67
C LEU A 57 -4.59 31.27 -27.23
N PRO A 58 -4.24 32.47 -26.70
CA PRO A 58 -3.72 32.59 -25.35
C PRO A 58 -4.71 32.09 -24.27
N PHE A 59 -6.01 32.33 -24.49
CA PHE A 59 -7.06 31.84 -23.60
C PHE A 59 -7.14 30.32 -23.62
N LEU A 60 -7.14 29.71 -24.80
CA LEU A 60 -7.16 28.25 -24.94
C LEU A 60 -5.93 27.60 -24.29
N VAL A 61 -4.74 28.19 -24.46
CA VAL A 61 -3.50 27.71 -23.82
C VAL A 61 -3.64 27.77 -22.31
N GLY A 62 -4.09 28.89 -21.74
CA GLY A 62 -4.32 29.02 -20.29
C GLY A 62 -5.31 27.99 -19.76
N LEU A 63 -6.43 27.78 -20.46
CA LEU A 63 -7.42 26.77 -20.10
C LEU A 63 -6.84 25.34 -20.14
N ALA A 64 -6.08 25.01 -21.20
CA ALA A 64 -5.42 23.72 -21.34
C ALA A 64 -4.37 23.50 -20.24
N THR A 65 -3.62 24.53 -19.85
CA THR A 65 -2.68 24.44 -18.72
C THR A 65 -3.41 24.14 -17.41
N ILE A 66 -4.51 24.85 -17.11
CA ILE A 66 -5.31 24.59 -15.91
C ILE A 66 -5.85 23.15 -15.91
N ALA A 67 -6.40 22.70 -17.05
CA ALA A 67 -6.89 21.34 -17.20
C ALA A 67 -5.77 20.29 -16.98
N THR A 68 -4.56 20.56 -17.47
CA THR A 68 -3.39 19.69 -17.29
C THR A 68 -2.98 19.58 -15.81
N VAL A 69 -3.01 20.70 -15.08
CA VAL A 69 -2.75 20.70 -13.63
C VAL A 69 -3.80 19.88 -12.87
N ILE A 70 -5.09 20.05 -13.20
CA ILE A 70 -6.18 19.29 -12.59
C ILE A 70 -6.02 17.78 -12.87
N ALA A 71 -5.72 17.41 -14.11
CA ALA A 71 -5.50 16.02 -14.50
C ALA A 71 -4.30 15.41 -13.76
N ALA A 72 -3.19 16.14 -13.63
CA ALA A 72 -2.01 15.69 -12.89
C ALA A 72 -2.34 15.43 -11.41
N GLN A 73 -3.10 16.32 -10.76
CA GLN A 73 -3.51 16.14 -9.36
C GLN A 73 -4.38 14.89 -9.16
N ALA A 74 -5.30 14.62 -10.09
CA ALA A 74 -6.13 13.41 -10.04
C ALA A 74 -5.29 12.13 -10.16
N VAL A 75 -4.24 12.13 -11.01
CA VAL A 75 -3.32 10.99 -11.15
C VAL A 75 -2.47 10.79 -9.90
N ILE A 76 -1.93 11.86 -9.31
CA ILE A 76 -1.13 11.79 -8.08
C ILE A 76 -1.96 11.21 -6.93
N THR A 77 -3.19 11.70 -6.75
CA THR A 77 -4.10 11.21 -5.71
C THR A 77 -4.48 9.76 -5.95
N GLY A 78 -4.76 9.38 -7.20
CA GLY A 78 -5.03 7.98 -7.57
C GLY A 78 -3.85 7.05 -7.26
N ALA A 79 -2.61 7.51 -7.46
CA ALA A 79 -1.41 6.74 -7.12
C ALA A 79 -1.28 6.50 -5.61
N PHE A 80 -1.66 7.47 -4.76
CA PHE A 80 -1.69 7.27 -3.31
C PHE A 80 -2.69 6.17 -2.92
N SER A 81 -3.90 6.20 -3.48
CA SER A 81 -4.94 5.18 -3.22
C SER A 81 -4.53 3.79 -3.69
N MET A 82 -3.88 3.68 -4.85
CA MET A 82 -3.35 2.40 -5.35
C MET A 82 -2.22 1.86 -4.47
N ALA A 83 -1.29 2.73 -4.03
CA ALA A 83 -0.22 2.34 -3.12
C ALA A 83 -0.78 1.86 -1.76
N GLN A 84 -1.74 2.58 -1.19
CA GLN A 84 -2.40 2.16 0.05
C GLN A 84 -3.11 0.81 -0.11
N SER A 85 -3.84 0.63 -1.22
CA SER A 85 -4.54 -0.62 -1.53
C SER A 85 -3.57 -1.80 -1.67
N ALA A 86 -2.44 -1.59 -2.34
CA ALA A 86 -1.38 -2.59 -2.45
C ALA A 86 -0.74 -2.92 -1.09
N ALA A 87 -0.55 -1.92 -0.22
CA ALA A 87 -0.06 -2.15 1.15
C ALA A 87 -1.07 -2.96 1.99
N HIS A 88 -2.38 -2.69 1.85
CA HIS A 88 -3.44 -3.46 2.52
C HIS A 88 -3.51 -4.93 2.04
N LEU A 89 -3.19 -5.18 0.78
CA LEU A 89 -3.07 -6.54 0.22
C LEU A 89 -1.77 -7.25 0.60
N GLY A 90 -0.88 -6.59 1.37
CA GLY A 90 0.42 -7.15 1.75
C GLY A 90 1.43 -7.22 0.59
N LEU A 91 1.21 -6.48 -0.50
CA LEU A 91 2.07 -6.49 -1.68
C LEU A 91 3.22 -5.46 -1.59
N MET A 92 3.17 -4.53 -0.64
CA MET A 92 4.25 -3.56 -0.39
C MET A 92 4.34 -3.23 1.11
N PRO A 93 5.47 -2.70 1.60
CA PRO A 93 5.59 -2.24 2.98
C PRO A 93 4.54 -1.19 3.30
N ARG A 94 4.16 -1.12 4.57
CA ARG A 94 3.30 -0.05 5.06
C ARG A 94 4.02 1.28 4.91
N VAL A 95 3.51 2.11 4.00
CA VAL A 95 3.98 3.49 3.79
C VAL A 95 3.33 4.41 4.83
N ALA A 96 4.06 5.44 5.26
CA ALA A 96 3.50 6.46 6.13
C ALA A 96 2.41 7.23 5.39
N VAL A 97 1.17 7.15 5.90
CA VAL A 97 0.02 7.87 5.36
C VAL A 97 -0.30 9.04 6.28
N ARG A 98 -0.50 10.23 5.71
CA ARG A 98 -1.06 11.39 6.40
C ARG A 98 -2.48 11.59 5.89
N HIS A 99 -3.47 11.50 6.76
CA HIS A 99 -4.86 11.79 6.40
C HIS A 99 -5.05 13.30 6.26
N THR A 100 -5.58 13.75 5.12
CA THR A 100 -5.78 15.18 4.85
C THR A 100 -7.20 15.66 5.14
N SER A 101 -8.17 14.75 5.32
CA SER A 101 -9.53 15.08 5.74
C SER A 101 -10.05 14.11 6.80
N GLU A 102 -10.76 14.65 7.78
CA GLU A 102 -11.43 13.90 8.85
C GLU A 102 -12.65 13.11 8.37
N SER A 103 -13.24 13.52 7.24
CA SER A 103 -14.54 13.02 6.76
C SER A 103 -14.46 12.03 5.59
N GLN A 104 -13.33 11.98 4.87
CA GLN A 104 -13.18 11.22 3.63
C GLN A 104 -11.95 10.32 3.67
N THR A 105 -12.18 9.01 3.83
CA THR A 105 -11.12 7.99 3.94
C THR A 105 -10.16 7.97 2.74
N GLY A 106 -10.61 8.39 1.56
CA GLY A 106 -9.80 8.44 0.33
C GLY A 106 -8.91 9.68 0.17
N GLN A 107 -9.04 10.68 1.06
CA GLN A 107 -8.16 11.85 1.06
C GLN A 107 -6.91 11.57 1.88
N ILE A 108 -5.93 10.96 1.22
CA ILE A 108 -4.66 10.55 1.79
C ILE A 108 -3.50 11.24 1.10
N TYR A 109 -2.50 11.63 1.89
CA TYR A 109 -1.21 12.09 1.39
C TYR A 109 -0.14 11.06 1.77
N VAL A 110 0.57 10.57 0.75
CA VAL A 110 1.66 9.60 0.91
C VAL A 110 2.97 10.25 0.45
N PRO A 111 3.76 10.84 1.38
CA PRO A 111 4.94 11.64 1.02
C PRO A 111 5.95 10.88 0.15
N ALA A 112 6.21 9.62 0.47
CA ALA A 112 7.17 8.78 -0.25
C ALA A 112 6.77 8.59 -1.72
N VAL A 113 5.48 8.31 -1.98
CA VAL A 113 4.96 8.16 -3.35
C VAL A 113 5.00 9.51 -4.07
N ASN A 114 4.70 10.61 -3.39
CA ASN A 114 4.74 11.94 -3.99
C ASN A 114 6.15 12.31 -4.47
N TRP A 115 7.17 12.12 -3.62
CA TRP A 115 8.56 12.37 -3.98
C TRP A 115 9.05 11.44 -5.09
N LEU A 116 8.66 10.16 -5.05
CA LEU A 116 8.97 9.20 -6.10
C LEU A 116 8.39 9.63 -7.46
N LEU A 117 7.11 10.03 -7.48
CA LEU A 117 6.44 10.52 -8.69
C LEU A 117 7.11 11.80 -9.20
N MET A 118 7.43 12.74 -8.31
CA MET A 118 8.08 14.00 -8.69
C MET A 118 9.44 13.75 -9.34
N LEU A 119 10.30 12.94 -8.71
CA LEU A 119 11.60 12.57 -9.27
C LEU A 119 11.47 11.82 -10.59
N GLY A 120 10.50 10.90 -10.69
CA GLY A 120 10.21 10.14 -11.91
C GLY A 120 9.76 11.05 -13.06
N VAL A 121 8.84 11.98 -12.81
CA VAL A 121 8.37 12.93 -13.82
C VAL A 121 9.50 13.85 -14.28
N LEU A 122 10.29 14.39 -13.34
CA LEU A 122 11.45 15.23 -13.70
C LEU A 122 12.47 14.45 -14.56
N ALA A 123 12.77 13.21 -14.18
CA ALA A 123 13.68 12.37 -14.95
C ALA A 123 13.14 12.09 -16.36
N LEU A 124 11.85 11.79 -16.51
CA LEU A 124 11.22 11.56 -17.81
C LEU A 124 11.23 12.82 -18.69
N VAL A 125 10.83 13.97 -18.14
CA VAL A 125 10.81 15.24 -18.88
C VAL A 125 12.21 15.62 -19.36
N LEU A 126 13.23 15.50 -18.51
CA LEU A 126 14.61 15.81 -18.85
C LEU A 126 15.22 14.81 -19.84
N SER A 127 14.82 13.54 -19.79
CA SER A 127 15.38 12.48 -20.64
C SER A 127 14.77 12.47 -22.04
N PHE A 128 13.47 12.75 -22.17
CA PHE A 128 12.76 12.71 -23.45
C PHE A 128 12.77 14.05 -24.18
N GLY A 129 12.75 15.18 -23.46
CA GLY A 129 12.87 16.54 -24.00
C GLY A 129 11.70 17.05 -24.86
N THR A 130 11.00 16.18 -25.61
CA THR A 130 9.89 16.53 -26.49
C THR A 130 8.61 15.78 -26.13
N SER A 131 7.45 16.40 -26.43
CA SER A 131 6.13 15.81 -26.14
C SER A 131 5.83 14.58 -27.01
N GLU A 132 6.32 14.54 -28.24
CA GLU A 132 6.15 13.40 -29.17
C GLU A 132 6.87 12.15 -28.67
N ALA A 133 8.10 12.28 -28.17
CA ALA A 133 8.85 11.16 -27.63
C ALA A 133 8.17 10.61 -26.35
N LEU A 134 7.61 11.50 -25.52
CA LEU A 134 6.84 11.12 -24.33
C LEU A 134 5.55 10.36 -24.69
N ALA A 135 4.91 10.72 -25.82
CA ALA A 135 3.65 10.11 -26.27
C ALA A 135 3.82 8.62 -26.61
N SER A 136 4.97 8.23 -27.16
CA SER A 136 5.31 6.82 -27.45
C SER A 136 5.33 5.95 -26.18
N ALA A 137 5.89 6.48 -25.09
CA ALA A 137 5.89 5.81 -23.78
C ALA A 137 4.47 5.66 -23.22
N TYR A 138 3.67 6.74 -23.27
CA TYR A 138 2.30 6.71 -22.78
C TYR A 138 1.42 5.66 -23.49
N GLY A 139 1.55 5.56 -24.82
CA GLY A 139 0.74 4.65 -25.65
C GLY A 139 0.80 3.20 -25.17
N ILE A 140 2.00 2.65 -25.00
CA ILE A 140 2.20 1.25 -24.57
C ILE A 140 1.60 1.00 -23.18
N ALA A 141 1.83 1.92 -22.23
CA ALA A 141 1.34 1.79 -20.87
C ALA A 141 -0.19 1.74 -20.82
N VAL A 142 -0.85 2.64 -21.56
CA VAL A 142 -2.31 2.75 -21.56
C VAL A 142 -2.97 1.59 -22.29
N THR A 143 -2.49 1.23 -23.49
CA THR A 143 -3.05 0.07 -24.21
C THR A 143 -2.81 -1.23 -23.47
N GLY A 144 -1.67 -1.36 -22.78
CA GLY A 144 -1.38 -2.50 -21.91
C GLY A 144 -2.35 -2.58 -20.73
N ALA A 145 -2.61 -1.45 -20.06
CA ALA A 145 -3.58 -1.39 -18.97
C ALA A 145 -5.01 -1.74 -19.45
N MET A 146 -5.45 -1.21 -20.60
CA MET A 146 -6.74 -1.55 -21.20
C MET A 146 -6.88 -3.04 -21.45
N LEU A 147 -5.85 -3.69 -22.02
CA LEU A 147 -5.86 -5.13 -22.25
C LEU A 147 -5.97 -5.93 -20.94
N VAL A 148 -5.25 -5.52 -19.90
CA VAL A 148 -5.34 -6.13 -18.57
C VAL A 148 -6.75 -5.96 -18.00
N ASP A 149 -7.35 -4.77 -18.13
CA ASP A 149 -8.71 -4.50 -17.68
C ASP A 149 -9.73 -5.37 -18.44
N THR A 150 -9.58 -5.56 -19.74
CA THR A 150 -10.41 -6.46 -20.55
C THR A 150 -10.27 -7.91 -20.11
N ILE A 151 -9.06 -8.38 -19.82
CA ILE A 151 -8.83 -9.73 -19.28
C ILE A 151 -9.53 -9.90 -17.92
N LEU A 152 -9.35 -8.93 -17.01
CA LEU A 152 -10.00 -8.95 -15.69
C LEU A 152 -11.52 -8.88 -15.81
N PHE A 153 -12.04 -8.10 -16.77
CA PHE A 153 -13.47 -7.98 -17.03
C PHE A 153 -14.06 -9.28 -17.58
N VAL A 154 -13.35 -9.97 -18.48
CA VAL A 154 -13.72 -11.30 -18.97
C VAL A 154 -13.78 -12.32 -17.82
N ILE A 155 -12.76 -12.32 -16.95
CA ILE A 155 -12.74 -13.16 -15.74
C ILE A 155 -13.92 -12.81 -14.82
N PHE A 156 -14.20 -11.53 -14.62
CA PHE A 156 -15.30 -11.06 -13.78
C PHE A 156 -16.68 -11.48 -14.32
N ILE A 157 -16.94 -11.32 -15.61
CA ILE A 157 -18.20 -11.78 -16.22
C ILE A 157 -18.33 -13.30 -16.08
N ARG A 158 -17.24 -14.04 -16.29
CA ARG A 158 -17.28 -15.50 -16.25
C ARG A 158 -17.43 -16.05 -14.84
N CYS A 159 -16.63 -15.58 -13.89
CA CYS A 159 -16.55 -16.12 -12.54
C CYS A 159 -17.45 -15.39 -11.54
N GLY A 160 -17.67 -14.08 -11.73
CA GLY A 160 -18.50 -13.25 -10.86
C GLY A 160 -19.98 -13.28 -11.25
N TRP A 161 -20.29 -13.21 -12.55
CA TRP A 161 -21.68 -13.26 -13.03
C TRP A 161 -22.14 -14.63 -13.51
N ASN A 162 -21.24 -15.62 -13.57
CA ASN A 162 -21.53 -16.96 -14.11
C ASN A 162 -22.17 -16.93 -15.51
N ALA A 163 -21.82 -15.94 -16.33
CA ALA A 163 -22.36 -15.83 -17.68
C ALA A 163 -21.85 -16.97 -18.59
N SER A 164 -22.64 -17.32 -19.62
CA SER A 164 -22.24 -18.32 -20.61
C SER A 164 -21.03 -17.85 -21.43
N TRP A 165 -20.23 -18.80 -21.93
CA TRP A 165 -19.10 -18.50 -22.81
C TRP A 165 -19.48 -17.70 -24.05
N LEU A 166 -20.72 -17.84 -24.52
CA LEU A 166 -21.24 -17.05 -25.64
C LEU A 166 -21.27 -15.55 -25.30
N ILE A 167 -21.76 -15.17 -24.13
CA ILE A 167 -21.83 -13.77 -23.68
C ILE A 167 -20.42 -13.22 -23.46
N VAL A 168 -19.56 -14.02 -22.83
CA VAL A 168 -18.15 -13.66 -22.61
C VAL A 168 -17.45 -13.38 -23.94
N LEU A 169 -17.65 -14.24 -24.93
CA LEU A 169 -17.00 -14.10 -26.24
C LEU A 169 -17.59 -12.94 -27.04
N LEU A 170 -18.91 -12.75 -27.00
CA LEU A 170 -19.59 -11.66 -27.69
C LEU A 170 -19.15 -10.28 -27.19
N ILE A 171 -18.92 -10.13 -25.88
CA ILE A 171 -18.52 -8.85 -25.28
C ILE A 171 -16.99 -8.70 -25.26
N GLY A 172 -16.27 -9.75 -24.85
CA GLY A 172 -14.82 -9.70 -24.63
C GLY A 172 -14.00 -9.75 -25.90
N LEU A 173 -14.41 -10.54 -26.91
CA LEU A 173 -13.62 -10.70 -28.13
C LEU A 173 -13.49 -9.39 -28.93
N PRO A 174 -14.56 -8.61 -29.19
CA PRO A 174 -14.42 -7.36 -29.94
C PRO A 174 -13.48 -6.35 -29.24
N LEU A 175 -13.59 -6.24 -27.92
CA LEU A 175 -12.71 -5.36 -27.11
C LEU A 175 -11.26 -5.81 -27.20
N ALA A 176 -11.01 -7.11 -26.97
CA ALA A 176 -9.68 -7.68 -27.04
C ALA A 176 -9.06 -7.52 -28.44
N VAL A 177 -9.83 -7.69 -29.53
CA VAL A 177 -9.34 -7.50 -30.90
C VAL A 177 -8.91 -6.05 -31.14
N ILE A 178 -9.73 -5.08 -30.74
CA ILE A 178 -9.40 -3.66 -30.88
C ILE A 178 -8.14 -3.33 -30.07
N GLU A 179 -8.10 -3.70 -28.80
CA GLU A 179 -7.00 -3.37 -27.89
C GLU A 179 -5.70 -4.07 -28.27
N THR A 180 -5.74 -5.34 -28.67
CA THR A 180 -4.55 -6.06 -29.16
C THR A 180 -4.03 -5.45 -30.46
N THR A 181 -4.90 -4.98 -31.34
CA THR A 181 -4.49 -4.24 -32.56
C THR A 181 -3.77 -2.94 -32.20
N PHE A 182 -4.32 -2.16 -31.26
CA PHE A 182 -3.67 -0.94 -30.77
C PHE A 182 -2.34 -1.23 -30.07
N LEU A 183 -2.29 -2.28 -29.23
CA LEU A 183 -1.06 -2.67 -28.55
C LEU A 183 0.00 -3.10 -29.57
N ALA A 184 -0.36 -3.95 -30.53
CA ALA A 184 0.53 -4.42 -31.60
C ALA A 184 1.07 -3.24 -32.43
N SER A 185 0.23 -2.26 -32.75
CA SER A 185 0.66 -1.03 -33.43
C SER A 185 1.66 -0.21 -32.59
N ASN A 186 1.47 -0.15 -31.27
CA ASN A 186 2.38 0.56 -30.37
C ASN A 186 3.67 -0.23 -30.04
N MET A 187 3.72 -1.55 -30.26
CA MET A 187 4.93 -2.35 -30.01
C MET A 187 6.11 -1.93 -30.89
N GLY A 188 5.86 -1.38 -32.08
CA GLY A 188 6.91 -0.83 -32.95
C GLY A 188 7.69 0.33 -32.28
N LYS A 189 7.06 1.04 -31.34
CA LYS A 189 7.62 2.20 -30.64
C LYS A 189 8.32 1.85 -29.32
N ILE A 190 8.54 0.56 -29.05
CA ILE A 190 9.24 0.11 -27.82
C ILE A 190 10.64 0.74 -27.76
N PHE A 191 11.37 0.77 -28.86
CA PHE A 191 12.72 1.34 -28.91
C PHE A 191 12.72 2.87 -28.87
N ASP A 192 11.61 3.52 -29.27
CA ASP A 192 11.42 4.97 -29.24
C ASP A 192 10.97 5.49 -27.86
N GLY A 193 11.31 4.75 -26.79
CA GLY A 193 10.98 5.09 -25.40
C GLY A 193 9.80 4.33 -24.79
N GLY A 194 9.11 3.51 -25.58
CA GLY A 194 8.06 2.60 -25.09
C GLY A 194 8.54 1.56 -24.06
N TYR A 195 9.85 1.26 -24.03
CA TYR A 195 10.46 0.36 -23.03
C TYR A 195 10.42 0.92 -21.60
N VAL A 196 10.35 2.25 -21.43
CA VAL A 196 10.43 2.91 -20.12
C VAL A 196 9.28 2.51 -19.17
N PRO A 197 7.99 2.64 -19.55
CA PRO A 197 6.89 2.19 -18.69
C PRO A 197 6.93 0.68 -18.41
N VAL A 198 7.37 -0.13 -19.38
CA VAL A 198 7.52 -1.59 -19.20
C VAL A 198 8.59 -1.89 -18.16
N LEU A 199 9.72 -1.17 -18.20
CA LEU A 199 10.79 -1.29 -17.22
C LEU A 199 10.32 -0.86 -15.82
N ILE A 200 9.61 0.28 -15.72
CA ILE A 200 9.04 0.75 -14.45
C ILE A 200 8.05 -0.27 -13.89
N ALA A 201 7.14 -0.80 -14.72
CA ALA A 201 6.19 -1.83 -14.33
C ALA A 201 6.90 -3.11 -13.84
N ALA A 202 7.94 -3.55 -14.54
CA ALA A 202 8.74 -4.71 -14.16
C ALA A 202 9.47 -4.50 -12.83
N MET A 203 10.04 -3.30 -12.59
CA MET A 203 10.68 -2.96 -11.32
C MET A 203 9.68 -2.94 -10.16
N ILE A 204 8.51 -2.33 -10.34
CA ILE A 204 7.44 -2.31 -9.34
C ILE A 204 6.96 -3.75 -9.06
N ALA A 205 6.67 -4.54 -10.10
CA ALA A 205 6.25 -5.93 -9.95
C ALA A 205 7.32 -6.78 -9.23
N LEU A 206 8.60 -6.61 -9.56
CA LEU A 206 9.69 -7.28 -8.87
C LEU A 206 9.74 -6.88 -7.38
N SER A 207 9.56 -5.60 -7.07
CA SER A 207 9.51 -5.13 -5.68
C SER A 207 8.35 -5.75 -4.91
N MET A 208 7.16 -5.82 -5.52
CA MET A 208 5.96 -6.40 -4.89
C MET A 208 6.09 -7.90 -4.67
N VAL A 209 6.60 -8.64 -5.67
CA VAL A 209 6.85 -10.08 -5.54
C VAL A 209 7.93 -10.36 -4.49
N SER A 210 8.99 -9.54 -4.45
CA SER A 210 10.05 -9.66 -3.45
C SER A 210 9.52 -9.41 -2.05
N TRP A 211 8.68 -8.38 -1.88
CA TRP A 211 8.02 -8.07 -0.62
C TRP A 211 7.11 -9.20 -0.15
N TRP A 212 6.16 -9.60 -1.00
CA TRP A 212 5.19 -10.65 -0.70
C TRP A 212 5.88 -11.98 -0.34
N ARG A 213 6.93 -12.38 -1.08
CA ARG A 213 7.69 -13.59 -0.75
C ARG A 213 8.46 -13.44 0.56
N GLY A 214 9.10 -12.29 0.77
CA GLY A 214 9.84 -12.00 1.99
C GLY A 214 8.94 -12.04 3.23
N THR A 215 7.75 -11.43 3.17
CA THR A 215 6.78 -11.48 4.28
C THR A 215 6.30 -12.91 4.52
N GLN A 216 5.94 -13.66 3.48
CA GLN A 216 5.51 -15.05 3.63
C GLN A 216 6.60 -15.96 4.21
N ASN A 217 7.85 -15.77 3.80
CA ASN A 217 8.98 -16.52 4.36
C ASN A 217 9.25 -16.12 5.82
N ALA A 218 9.11 -14.83 6.17
CA ALA A 218 9.24 -14.37 7.55
C ALA A 218 8.15 -14.96 8.44
N GLU A 219 6.91 -14.95 7.98
CA GLU A 219 5.75 -15.55 8.67
C GLU A 219 5.90 -17.06 8.80
N ALA A 220 6.34 -17.76 7.75
CA ALA A 220 6.58 -19.20 7.80
C ALA A 220 7.76 -19.58 8.73
N ALA A 221 8.81 -18.76 8.79
CA ALA A 221 9.92 -18.96 9.72
C ALA A 221 9.49 -18.74 11.17
N GLU A 222 8.60 -17.77 11.41
CA GLU A 222 7.96 -17.54 12.70
C GLU A 222 7.03 -18.69 13.08
N ALA A 223 6.27 -19.22 12.10
CA ALA A 223 5.39 -20.36 12.31
C ALA A 223 6.12 -21.64 12.77
N ARG A 224 7.43 -21.75 12.50
CA ARG A 224 8.26 -22.89 12.97
C ARG A 224 8.70 -22.75 14.43
N GLN A 225 8.53 -21.57 15.04
CA GLN A 225 8.85 -21.30 16.45
C GLN A 225 7.59 -21.21 17.33
N LEU A 226 6.42 -21.63 16.82
CA LEU A 226 5.15 -21.54 17.53
C LEU A 226 5.09 -22.50 18.71
N VAL A 227 5.52 -22.02 19.88
CA VAL A 227 5.10 -22.59 21.15
C VAL A 227 3.80 -21.90 21.54
N SER A 228 2.77 -22.69 21.87
CA SER A 228 1.51 -22.13 22.38
C SER A 228 1.78 -21.33 23.65
N MET A 229 1.29 -20.09 23.70
CA MET A 229 1.47 -19.22 24.86
C MET A 229 0.83 -19.83 26.11
N GLN A 230 -0.31 -20.52 25.94
CA GLN A 230 -1.03 -21.13 27.06
C GLN A 230 -0.24 -22.29 27.68
N SER A 231 0.23 -23.24 26.87
CA SER A 231 1.02 -24.38 27.38
C SER A 231 2.36 -23.94 27.97
N PHE A 232 2.96 -22.89 27.39
CA PHE A 232 4.18 -22.30 27.89
C PHE A 232 3.99 -21.59 29.22
N ALA A 233 2.92 -20.80 29.35
CA ALA A 233 2.58 -20.11 30.60
C ALA A 233 2.34 -21.09 31.75
N GLU A 234 1.66 -22.21 31.48
CA GLU A 234 1.46 -23.29 32.45
C GLU A 234 2.78 -23.98 32.85
N SER A 235 3.65 -24.23 31.87
CA SER A 235 4.97 -24.83 32.12
C SER A 235 5.86 -23.92 32.98
N LEU A 236 5.79 -22.61 32.76
CA LEU A 236 6.57 -21.61 33.50
C LEU A 236 6.14 -21.45 34.96
N LEU A 237 4.87 -21.70 35.29
CA LEU A 237 4.42 -21.72 36.69
C LEU A 237 5.15 -22.76 37.53
N ARG A 238 5.62 -23.84 36.91
CA ARG A 238 6.36 -24.93 37.57
C ARG A 238 7.88 -24.79 37.46
N SER A 239 8.35 -23.77 36.76
CA SER A 239 9.78 -23.55 36.53
C SER A 239 10.44 -22.75 37.66
N SER A 240 11.74 -22.94 37.83
CA SER A 240 12.57 -22.21 38.82
C SER A 240 13.20 -20.93 38.27
N VAL A 241 12.58 -20.31 37.25
CA VAL A 241 13.08 -19.06 36.67
C VAL A 241 13.06 -17.95 37.73
N ILE A 242 14.12 -17.15 37.77
CA ILE A 242 14.25 -16.04 38.71
C ILE A 242 13.21 -14.98 38.37
N GLU A 243 12.41 -14.59 39.36
CA GLU A 243 11.36 -13.59 39.25
C GLU A 243 11.86 -12.23 39.77
N VAL A 244 11.69 -11.17 38.98
CA VAL A 244 11.96 -9.79 39.40
C VAL A 244 10.66 -9.00 39.56
N PRO A 245 10.58 -8.07 40.53
CA PRO A 245 9.42 -7.22 40.68
C PRO A 245 9.24 -6.30 39.46
N GLY A 246 7.99 -6.06 39.08
CA GLY A 246 7.63 -5.18 37.96
C GLY A 246 6.72 -5.84 36.94
N THR A 247 6.42 -5.10 35.87
CA THR A 247 5.55 -5.57 34.76
C THR A 247 6.30 -5.49 33.45
N ALA A 248 6.31 -6.56 32.67
CA ALA A 248 6.94 -6.59 31.35
C ALA A 248 5.88 -6.71 30.26
N PHE A 249 5.90 -5.77 29.31
CA PHE A 249 5.04 -5.79 28.13
C PHE A 249 5.81 -6.33 26.93
N PHE A 250 5.33 -7.42 26.35
CA PHE A 250 5.91 -8.03 25.15
C PHE A 250 5.00 -7.77 23.96
N LEU A 251 5.44 -6.90 23.04
CA LEU A 251 4.66 -6.57 21.85
C LEU A 251 4.73 -7.72 20.83
N THR A 252 3.58 -8.23 20.41
CA THR A 252 3.46 -9.29 19.40
C THR A 252 2.23 -9.11 18.51
N PRO A 253 2.32 -9.42 17.21
CA PRO A 253 1.13 -9.53 16.35
C PRO A 253 0.28 -10.77 16.67
N TYR A 254 0.88 -11.81 17.25
CA TYR A 254 0.24 -13.11 17.53
C TYR A 254 0.25 -13.39 19.04
N PRO A 255 -0.83 -13.11 19.78
CA PRO A 255 -0.87 -13.28 21.24
C PRO A 255 -1.05 -14.74 21.69
N SER A 256 -1.51 -15.63 20.80
CA SER A 256 -1.65 -17.07 21.08
C SER A 256 -0.31 -17.81 21.14
N VAL A 257 0.78 -17.14 20.80
CA VAL A 257 2.12 -17.69 20.63
C VAL A 257 3.09 -16.97 21.56
N VAL A 258 4.06 -17.70 22.12
CA VAL A 258 5.12 -17.08 22.92
C VAL A 258 5.92 -16.06 22.10
N PRO A 259 5.98 -14.78 22.52
CA PRO A 259 6.76 -13.79 21.79
C PRO A 259 8.26 -14.16 21.75
N PRO A 260 8.93 -14.05 20.58
CA PRO A 260 10.37 -14.35 20.48
C PRO A 260 11.24 -13.52 21.42
N ALA A 261 10.86 -12.27 21.69
CA ALA A 261 11.54 -11.40 22.65
C ALA A 261 11.51 -11.99 24.07
N PHE A 262 10.41 -12.66 24.45
CA PHE A 262 10.27 -13.34 25.74
C PHE A 262 11.24 -14.52 25.84
N LEU A 263 11.26 -15.38 24.83
CA LEU A 263 12.18 -16.53 24.77
C LEU A 263 13.64 -16.09 24.80
N HIS A 264 13.97 -15.01 24.09
CA HIS A 264 15.32 -14.47 24.06
C HIS A 264 15.73 -13.88 25.42
N ASN A 265 14.83 -13.15 26.09
CA ASN A 265 15.06 -12.65 27.43
C ASN A 265 15.32 -13.80 28.42
N LEU A 266 14.50 -14.86 28.38
CA LEU A 266 14.73 -16.03 29.22
C LEU A 266 16.05 -16.75 28.91
N LYS A 267 16.42 -16.88 27.64
CA LYS A 267 17.67 -17.53 27.24
C LYS A 267 18.91 -16.80 27.76
N HIS A 268 18.92 -15.48 27.68
CA HIS A 268 20.11 -14.67 27.98
C HIS A 268 20.12 -14.13 29.40
N ASN A 269 19.02 -13.52 29.83
CA ASN A 269 18.91 -12.88 31.14
C ASN A 269 18.42 -13.85 32.22
N LYS A 270 17.77 -14.96 31.84
CA LYS A 270 17.26 -15.99 32.76
C LYS A 270 16.32 -15.46 33.84
N VAL A 271 15.63 -14.36 33.54
CA VAL A 271 14.75 -13.63 34.45
C VAL A 271 13.39 -13.43 33.81
N MET A 272 12.32 -13.53 34.61
CA MET A 272 10.97 -13.11 34.25
C MET A 272 10.46 -12.03 35.22
N HIS A 273 9.52 -11.19 34.79
CA HIS A 273 8.88 -10.24 35.69
C HIS A 273 7.71 -10.90 36.41
N ALA A 274 7.27 -10.32 37.53
CA ALA A 274 6.13 -10.82 38.29
C ALA A 274 4.83 -10.81 37.45
N ASN A 275 4.61 -9.74 36.69
CA ASN A 275 3.50 -9.63 35.74
C ASN A 275 4.02 -9.56 34.31
N ASN A 276 3.60 -10.48 33.44
CA ASN A 276 4.00 -10.51 32.03
C ASN A 276 2.78 -10.31 31.15
N VAL A 277 2.79 -9.21 30.40
CA VAL A 277 1.68 -8.80 29.52
C VAL A 277 2.06 -9.06 28.08
N ILE A 278 1.28 -9.91 27.40
CA ILE A 278 1.38 -10.13 25.96
C ILE A 278 0.53 -9.07 25.28
N LEU A 279 1.17 -8.06 24.70
CA LEU A 279 0.52 -6.90 24.12
C LEU A 279 0.33 -7.07 22.62
N LYS A 280 -0.92 -7.02 22.15
CA LYS A 280 -1.28 -6.91 20.74
C LYS A 280 -1.84 -5.51 20.48
N VAL A 281 -1.35 -4.85 19.44
CA VAL A 281 -1.96 -3.60 18.94
C VAL A 281 -2.62 -3.88 17.59
N GLU A 282 -3.92 -3.60 17.52
CA GLU A 282 -4.77 -3.88 16.36
C GLU A 282 -5.37 -2.57 15.84
N THR A 283 -5.31 -2.37 14.53
CA THR A 283 -5.98 -1.24 13.88
C THR A 283 -7.26 -1.73 13.21
N LEU A 284 -8.40 -1.20 13.64
CA LEU A 284 -9.71 -1.54 13.10
C LEU A 284 -10.03 -0.69 11.86
N ARG A 285 -10.99 -1.15 11.06
CA ARG A 285 -11.48 -0.45 9.86
C ARG A 285 -12.50 0.67 10.15
N ILE A 286 -12.66 1.05 11.41
CA ILE A 286 -13.50 2.17 11.84
C ILE A 286 -12.62 3.40 12.13
N PRO A 287 -13.12 4.64 11.94
CA PRO A 287 -12.29 5.84 12.00
C PRO A 287 -11.72 6.08 13.40
N VAL A 288 -12.56 5.97 14.43
CA VAL A 288 -12.20 6.13 15.84
C VAL A 288 -12.86 5.00 16.61
N VAL A 289 -12.11 4.37 17.53
CA VAL A 289 -12.64 3.32 18.41
C VAL A 289 -13.16 3.97 19.70
N ALA A 290 -14.38 3.59 20.11
CA ALA A 290 -14.95 4.00 21.39
C ALA A 290 -14.02 3.59 22.55
N GLU A 291 -13.96 4.37 23.64
CA GLU A 291 -13.05 4.06 24.75
C GLU A 291 -13.28 2.67 25.38
N GLU A 292 -14.52 2.19 25.33
CA GLU A 292 -14.94 0.90 25.89
C GLU A 292 -14.39 -0.30 25.11
N ASP A 293 -14.38 -0.22 23.78
CA ASP A 293 -13.90 -1.29 22.89
C ASP A 293 -12.38 -1.23 22.64
N ARG A 294 -11.73 -0.16 23.13
CA ARG A 294 -10.31 0.12 22.90
C ARG A 294 -9.39 -0.88 23.59
N VAL A 295 -9.84 -1.48 24.69
CA VAL A 295 -9.02 -2.38 25.52
C VAL A 295 -9.75 -3.69 25.76
N GLU A 296 -9.15 -4.78 25.34
CA GLU A 296 -9.60 -6.12 25.70
C GLU A 296 -8.54 -6.82 26.54
N LEU A 297 -8.95 -7.30 27.72
CA LEU A 297 -8.09 -8.00 28.65
C LEU A 297 -8.50 -9.46 28.77
N THR A 298 -7.56 -10.37 28.52
CA THR A 298 -7.76 -11.81 28.69
C THR A 298 -6.70 -12.35 29.66
N PRO A 299 -7.06 -12.68 30.92
CA PRO A 299 -6.12 -13.31 31.84
C PRO A 299 -5.82 -14.74 31.38
N LEU A 300 -4.54 -15.10 31.30
CA LEU A 300 -4.10 -16.47 30.98
C LEU A 300 -3.91 -17.28 32.25
N ASN A 301 -3.22 -16.71 33.24
CA ASN A 301 -3.04 -17.27 34.57
C ASN A 301 -2.62 -16.17 35.57
N ALA A 302 -2.16 -16.57 36.77
CA ALA A 302 -1.77 -15.63 37.83
C ALA A 302 -0.60 -14.69 37.45
N ARG A 303 0.22 -15.02 36.45
CA ARG A 303 1.43 -14.27 36.05
C ARG A 303 1.38 -13.71 34.63
N PHE A 304 0.47 -14.21 33.80
CA PHE A 304 0.37 -13.87 32.38
C PHE A 304 -1.03 -13.36 32.03
N CYS A 305 -1.07 -12.31 31.24
CA CYS A 305 -2.30 -11.83 30.62
C CYS A 305 -2.05 -11.34 29.20
N THR A 306 -3.07 -11.48 28.36
CA THR A 306 -3.11 -10.90 27.03
C THR A 306 -3.84 -9.57 27.08
N LEU A 307 -3.23 -8.54 26.50
CA LEU A 307 -3.80 -7.20 26.37
C LEU A 307 -3.90 -6.87 24.88
N THR A 308 -5.11 -6.67 24.38
CA THR A 308 -5.34 -6.21 23.01
C THR A 308 -5.79 -4.75 23.04
N LEU A 309 -5.01 -3.87 22.41
CA LEU A 309 -5.34 -2.46 22.23
C LEU A 309 -5.82 -2.23 20.80
N ARG A 310 -7.03 -1.69 20.65
CA ARG A 310 -7.67 -1.42 19.37
C ARG A 310 -7.67 0.07 19.08
N PHE A 311 -7.24 0.45 17.88
CA PHE A 311 -7.24 1.84 17.41
C PHE A 311 -7.98 1.95 16.09
N GLY A 312 -8.67 3.06 15.87
CA GLY A 312 -9.28 3.38 14.59
C GLY A 312 -8.22 3.77 13.56
N PHE A 313 -8.56 3.73 12.28
CA PHE A 313 -7.59 4.04 11.21
C PHE A 313 -7.19 5.53 11.17
N MET A 314 -7.98 6.43 11.77
CA MET A 314 -7.64 7.86 11.89
C MET A 314 -6.84 8.16 13.16
N GLU A 315 -6.72 7.20 14.08
CA GLU A 315 -6.03 7.40 15.34
C GLU A 315 -4.55 7.05 15.20
N SER A 316 -3.67 7.95 15.66
CA SER A 316 -2.27 7.59 15.86
C SER A 316 -2.16 6.66 17.07
N PRO A 317 -1.76 5.38 16.90
CA PRO A 317 -1.75 4.42 17.99
C PRO A 317 -0.76 4.89 19.07
N ASN A 318 -1.29 5.25 20.24
CA ASN A 318 -0.47 5.67 21.37
C ASN A 318 -0.68 4.70 22.52
N VAL A 319 0.21 3.71 22.60
CA VAL A 319 0.14 2.66 23.61
C VAL A 319 0.25 3.27 25.01
N SER A 320 1.14 4.24 25.20
CA SER A 320 1.36 4.92 26.49
C SER A 320 0.07 5.56 27.03
N ARG A 321 -0.72 6.20 26.16
CA ARG A 321 -2.04 6.76 26.54
C ARG A 321 -3.10 5.68 26.75
N ALA A 322 -3.13 4.66 25.90
CA ALA A 322 -4.12 3.58 25.95
C ALA A 322 -3.95 2.65 27.17
N LEU A 323 -2.77 2.66 27.81
CA LEU A 323 -2.52 1.95 29.06
C LEU A 323 -3.27 2.54 30.28
N GLY A 324 -3.64 3.83 30.24
CA GLY A 324 -4.44 4.46 31.30
C GLY A 324 -5.81 3.78 31.48
N PRO A 325 -6.63 3.67 30.42
CA PRO A 325 -7.88 2.91 30.43
C PRO A 325 -7.70 1.44 30.81
N ALA A 326 -6.62 0.78 30.35
CA ALA A 326 -6.33 -0.62 30.71
C ALA A 326 -6.16 -0.85 32.23
N ARG A 327 -5.72 0.18 32.96
CA ARG A 327 -5.65 0.13 34.43
C ARG A 327 -7.04 0.12 35.07
N ARG A 328 -8.03 0.79 34.48
CA ARG A 328 -9.43 0.79 34.97
C ARG A 328 -10.11 -0.55 34.73
N ALA A 329 -9.69 -1.28 33.68
CA ALA A 329 -10.18 -2.62 33.35
C ALA A 329 -9.59 -3.75 34.23
N GLY A 330 -8.79 -3.43 35.25
CA GLY A 330 -8.33 -4.38 36.27
C GLY A 330 -6.85 -4.78 36.19
N LEU A 331 -6.07 -4.25 35.26
CA LEU A 331 -4.63 -4.53 35.20
C LEU A 331 -3.87 -3.69 36.24
N LYS A 332 -3.34 -4.34 37.28
CA LYS A 332 -2.53 -3.70 38.32
C LYS A 332 -1.06 -3.65 37.88
N PHE A 333 -0.63 -2.52 37.33
CA PHE A 333 0.77 -2.27 37.00
C PHE A 333 1.14 -0.82 37.31
N ASP A 334 2.40 -0.62 37.71
CA ASP A 334 3.00 0.71 37.82
C ASP A 334 3.75 1.03 36.53
N VAL A 335 3.39 2.14 35.91
CA VAL A 335 4.00 2.63 34.67
C VAL A 335 5.51 2.85 34.88
N MET A 336 5.93 3.29 36.07
CA MET A 336 7.33 3.59 36.40
C MET A 336 8.23 2.35 36.49
N THR A 337 7.66 1.19 36.84
CA THR A 337 8.39 -0.09 36.92
C THR A 337 8.08 -1.02 35.74
N SER A 338 7.48 -0.47 34.68
CA SER A 338 7.07 -1.24 33.51
C SER A 338 8.10 -1.14 32.40
N THR A 339 8.51 -2.29 31.87
CA THR A 339 9.49 -2.40 30.80
C THR A 339 8.82 -2.92 29.52
N PHE A 340 9.06 -2.26 28.39
CA PHE A 340 8.55 -2.70 27.09
C PHE A 340 9.62 -3.47 26.34
N PHE A 341 9.38 -4.77 26.13
CA PHE A 341 10.22 -5.61 25.31
C PHE A 341 9.71 -5.61 23.87
N LEU A 342 10.56 -5.09 22.99
CA LEU A 342 10.34 -5.08 21.56
C LEU A 342 11.31 -6.08 20.92
N GLY A 343 10.76 -7.06 20.20
CA GLY A 343 11.58 -7.89 19.33
C GLY A 343 11.92 -7.12 18.06
N ARG A 344 13.16 -6.64 17.91
CA ARG A 344 13.64 -6.16 16.61
C ARG A 344 14.17 -7.34 15.80
N ARG A 345 13.66 -7.51 14.59
CA ARG A 345 14.12 -8.56 13.68
C ARG A 345 15.06 -7.95 12.66
N ARG A 346 16.32 -8.37 12.66
CA ARG A 346 17.22 -8.10 11.53
C ARG A 346 17.20 -9.32 10.63
N ILE A 347 16.45 -9.22 9.54
CA ILE A 347 16.37 -10.28 8.53
C ILE A 347 17.65 -10.24 7.71
N VAL A 348 18.36 -11.37 7.66
CA VAL A 348 19.61 -11.53 6.91
C VAL A 348 19.38 -12.60 5.83
N PRO A 349 19.84 -12.40 4.58
CA PRO A 349 19.57 -13.35 3.51
C PRO A 349 20.46 -14.59 3.70
N LEU A 350 19.92 -15.83 3.75
CA LEU A 350 20.78 -17.03 3.64
C LEU A 350 21.21 -17.29 2.21
N SER A 351 20.39 -16.89 1.23
CA SER A 351 20.48 -17.46 -0.12
C SER A 351 21.81 -17.16 -0.80
N ARG A 352 22.58 -18.22 -1.08
CA ARG A 352 23.97 -18.10 -1.54
C ARG A 352 24.09 -17.71 -3.03
N ARG A 353 23.12 -18.00 -3.92
CA ARG A 353 23.17 -17.64 -5.37
C ARG A 353 21.78 -17.54 -6.05
N GLY A 354 21.70 -16.77 -7.13
CA GLY A 354 20.59 -16.77 -8.10
C GLY A 354 19.48 -15.74 -7.87
N TRP A 355 18.34 -15.93 -8.57
CA TRP A 355 17.15 -15.06 -8.52
C TRP A 355 16.63 -14.79 -7.10
N ARG A 356 16.73 -15.78 -6.21
CA ARG A 356 16.32 -15.66 -4.81
C ARG A 356 17.13 -14.60 -4.05
N ARG A 357 18.44 -14.48 -4.33
CA ARG A 357 19.28 -13.45 -3.69
C ARG A 357 18.89 -12.04 -4.12
N LEU A 358 18.45 -11.86 -5.37
CA LEU A 358 17.95 -10.58 -5.84
C LEU A 358 16.67 -10.19 -5.11
N THR A 359 15.70 -11.10 -5.03
CA THR A 359 14.43 -10.85 -4.32
C THR A 359 14.66 -10.59 -2.83
N ASP A 360 15.56 -11.34 -2.18
CA ASP A 360 15.87 -11.13 -0.76
C ASP A 360 16.55 -9.78 -0.52
N ARG A 361 17.45 -9.36 -1.42
CA ARG A 361 18.08 -8.03 -1.35
C ARG A 361 17.08 -6.90 -1.53
N VAL A 362 16.17 -7.04 -2.49
CA VAL A 362 15.09 -6.06 -2.71
C VAL A 362 14.20 -5.98 -1.48
N PHE A 363 13.79 -7.12 -0.92
CA PHE A 363 13.03 -7.17 0.34
C PHE A 363 13.76 -6.44 1.47
N ILE A 364 15.05 -6.73 1.68
CA ILE A 364 15.85 -6.09 2.74
C ILE A 364 16.02 -4.59 2.49
N ALA A 365 16.22 -4.18 1.24
CA ALA A 365 16.31 -2.76 0.88
C ALA A 365 15.00 -2.00 1.12
N MET A 366 13.85 -2.70 1.10
CA MET A 366 12.54 -2.12 1.38
C MET A 366 12.22 -2.04 2.89
N LEU A 367 12.89 -2.83 3.75
CA LEU A 367 12.65 -2.82 5.20
C LEU A 367 12.82 -1.45 5.87
N PRO A 368 13.84 -0.62 5.56
CA PRO A 368 13.98 0.70 6.14
C PRO A 368 12.87 1.68 5.75
N PHE A 369 12.17 1.42 4.63
CA PHE A 369 11.04 2.23 4.18
C PHE A 369 9.71 1.79 4.83
N ALA A 370 9.68 0.64 5.51
CA ALA A 370 8.57 0.27 6.35
C ALA A 370 8.61 1.11 7.63
N ALA A 371 7.47 1.65 8.05
CA ALA A 371 7.38 2.43 9.29
C ALA A 371 7.90 1.61 10.49
N ASP A 372 8.79 2.20 11.30
CA ASP A 372 9.31 1.56 12.52
C ASP A 372 8.15 1.34 13.51
N PRO A 373 7.90 0.11 13.97
CA PRO A 373 6.84 -0.16 14.94
C PRO A 373 6.94 0.68 16.21
N SER A 374 8.16 0.98 16.68
CA SER A 374 8.39 1.74 17.92
C SER A 374 7.98 3.21 17.81
N ASP A 375 8.30 3.86 16.69
CA ASP A 375 7.87 5.22 16.38
C ASP A 375 6.37 5.27 16.00
N TYR A 376 5.84 4.22 15.36
CA TYR A 376 4.42 4.12 15.00
C TYR A 376 3.49 3.95 16.20
N PHE A 377 3.91 3.21 17.24
CA PHE A 377 3.10 2.93 18.44
C PHE A 377 3.33 3.92 19.61
N HIS A 378 4.19 4.93 19.43
CA HIS A 378 4.53 5.95 20.44
C HIS A 378 4.86 5.36 21.82
N LEU A 379 5.75 4.37 21.85
CA LEU A 379 6.21 3.74 23.09
C LEU A 379 7.17 4.68 23.87
N PRO A 380 7.25 4.57 25.22
CA PRO A 380 8.14 5.42 26.01
C PRO A 380 9.60 5.10 25.71
N ARG A 381 10.32 6.02 25.05
CA ARG A 381 11.69 5.80 24.53
C ARG A 381 12.70 5.34 25.58
N ASP A 382 12.56 5.83 26.81
CA ASP A 382 13.49 5.52 27.91
C ASP A 382 13.20 4.18 28.61
N ARG A 383 12.17 3.42 28.15
CA ARG A 383 11.72 2.16 28.77
C ARG A 383 11.57 1.00 27.78
N VAL A 384 12.10 1.18 26.59
CA VAL A 384 12.09 0.18 25.53
C VAL A 384 13.40 -0.61 25.57
N VAL A 385 13.28 -1.92 25.77
CA VAL A 385 14.39 -2.86 25.61
C VAL A 385 14.19 -3.58 24.28
N GLU A 386 15.07 -3.30 23.34
CA GLU A 386 15.04 -3.95 22.02
C GLU A 386 15.91 -5.20 22.04
N LEU A 387 15.27 -6.37 22.00
CA LEU A 387 15.96 -7.64 21.88
C LEU A 387 16.03 -8.02 20.41
N GLY A 388 17.18 -7.70 19.82
CA GLY A 388 17.51 -8.05 18.44
C GLY A 388 17.73 -9.55 18.28
N SER A 389 16.95 -10.21 17.44
CA SER A 389 17.28 -11.55 16.94
C SER A 389 17.69 -11.50 15.47
N ARG A 390 18.77 -12.20 15.12
CA ARG A 390 19.12 -12.43 13.71
C ARG A 390 18.31 -13.63 13.24
N MET A 391 17.38 -13.38 12.34
CA MET A 391 16.67 -14.43 11.63
C MET A 391 17.20 -14.49 10.22
N SER A 392 17.56 -15.71 9.84
CA SER A 392 18.06 -16.01 8.52
C SER A 392 16.91 -16.62 7.72
N MET A 393 16.55 -16.00 6.58
CA MET A 393 15.55 -16.51 5.63
C MET A 393 16.09 -17.59 4.70
#